data_AF-J0ZIB1-F1
#
_entry.id   AF-J0ZIB1-F1
#
_cell.length_a   1.000
_cell.length_b   1.000
_cell.length_c   1.000
_cell.angle_alpha   90.00
_cell.angle_beta   90.00
_cell.angle_gamma   90.00
#
_symmetry.space_group_name_H-M   'P 1'
#
loop_
_entity.id
_entity.type
_entity.pdbx_description
1 polymer ?
#
loop_
_entity_poly.entity_id
_entity_poly.type
_entity_poly.pdbx_seq_one_letter_code
_entity_poly.pdbx_strand_id
1 'polypeptide(L)'
;MVPKAKALLGKFIQNVQNVPAMPWKEVPAFYQSLDDNIVSNLALKLLILTGVRSMPIRHIRLEEINQSIWIIPKENMKGIVGKVFDFRVPLTDEAISIIEKAKRIEKNGFLFVGNSGKPISDMTLSKFMKDRGIAYRPHGFRSSLRDWIAETTSTPFEIAEFTLSHSVGNSVTKAYMRTDFLEQRRVLLEQWASFVTGG
;
A
#
# COMPACT_ATOMS: atom_id res chain seq x y z
N MET A 1 37.68 -24.87 15.23
CA MET A 1 37.38 -23.67 16.04
C MET A 1 37.87 -22.43 15.30
N VAL A 2 36.98 -21.63 14.72
CA VAL A 2 37.30 -20.23 14.35
C VAL A 2 36.15 -19.32 14.80
N PRO A 3 36.07 -18.94 16.08
CA PRO A 3 35.15 -17.90 16.52
C PRO A 3 35.96 -16.63 16.84
N LYS A 4 36.30 -15.82 15.84
CA LYS A 4 36.80 -14.44 16.07
C LYS A 4 36.58 -13.43 14.94
N ALA A 5 35.83 -13.77 13.89
CA ALA A 5 35.55 -12.83 12.79
C ALA A 5 34.25 -12.02 12.95
N LYS A 6 33.39 -12.35 13.93
CA LYS A 6 32.04 -11.75 14.04
C LYS A 6 31.95 -10.49 14.92
N ALA A 7 33.05 -10.05 15.53
CA ALA A 7 33.06 -8.94 16.49
C ALA A 7 33.50 -7.57 15.92
N LEU A 8 33.85 -7.48 14.63
CA LEU A 8 34.42 -6.26 14.03
C LEU A 8 33.56 -5.60 12.95
N LEU A 9 32.37 -6.12 12.64
CA LEU A 9 31.46 -5.47 11.70
C LEU A 9 30.54 -4.53 12.49
N GLY A 10 31.01 -3.29 12.68
CA GLY A 10 30.16 -2.19 13.12
C GLY A 10 28.88 -2.11 12.28
N LYS A 11 27.79 -1.62 12.86
CA LYS A 11 26.49 -1.46 12.18
C LYS A 11 26.71 -0.84 10.80
N PHE A 12 26.47 -1.59 9.73
CA PHE A 12 26.33 -1.02 8.40
C PHE A 12 25.19 0.00 8.46
N ILE A 13 25.53 1.28 8.54
CA ILE A 13 24.60 2.35 8.27
C ILE A 13 24.37 2.29 6.77
N GLN A 14 23.31 1.59 6.34
CA GLN A 14 22.84 1.77 4.97
C GLN A 14 22.45 3.24 4.84
N ASN A 15 23.13 3.96 3.95
CA ASN A 15 22.64 5.26 3.50
C ASN A 15 21.31 5.01 2.81
N VAL A 16 20.21 5.13 3.57
CA VAL A 16 18.86 5.04 3.04
C VAL A 16 18.65 6.30 2.22
N GLN A 17 18.83 6.18 0.91
CA GLN A 17 18.44 7.23 0.00
C GLN A 17 16.91 7.30 0.03
N ASN A 18 16.36 8.38 0.57
CA ASN A 18 14.91 8.55 0.64
C ASN A 18 14.33 8.48 -0.79
N VAL A 19 13.44 7.52 -1.02
CA VAL A 19 12.71 7.45 -2.29
C VAL A 19 11.82 8.69 -2.37
N PRO A 20 11.90 9.51 -3.44
CA PRO A 20 11.09 10.71 -3.55
C PRO A 20 9.60 10.33 -3.54
N ALA A 21 8.86 10.98 -2.64
CA ALA A 21 7.42 10.82 -2.45
C ALA A 21 6.71 12.12 -2.82
N MET A 22 5.52 11.99 -3.39
CA MET A 22 4.66 13.14 -3.68
C MET A 22 4.24 13.79 -2.35
N PRO A 23 4.38 15.11 -2.16
CA PRO A 23 3.82 15.78 -0.99
C PRO A 23 2.34 15.45 -0.86
N TRP A 24 1.88 15.11 0.35
CA TRP A 24 0.50 14.65 0.53
C TRP A 24 -0.53 15.69 0.07
N LYS A 25 -0.19 16.98 0.13
CA LYS A 25 -1.00 18.11 -0.37
C LYS A 25 -1.21 18.10 -1.89
N GLU A 26 -0.33 17.47 -2.65
CA GLU A 26 -0.43 17.34 -4.12
C GLU A 26 -1.19 16.09 -4.55
N VAL A 27 -1.35 15.11 -3.65
CA VAL A 27 -2.00 13.82 -3.95
C VAL A 27 -3.43 13.99 -4.49
N PRO A 28 -4.30 14.88 -3.96
CA PRO A 28 -5.66 15.04 -4.49
C PRO A 28 -5.68 15.43 -5.97
N ALA A 29 -4.87 16.42 -6.37
CA ALA A 29 -4.77 16.86 -7.75
C ALA A 29 -4.25 15.74 -8.67
N PHE A 30 -3.24 14.99 -8.21
CA PHE A 30 -2.75 13.83 -8.94
C PHE A 30 -3.83 12.74 -9.08
N TYR A 31 -4.52 12.41 -7.99
CA TYR A 31 -5.57 11.39 -7.97
C TYR A 31 -6.71 11.72 -8.95
N GLN A 32 -7.18 12.97 -8.96
CA GLN A 32 -8.22 13.42 -9.88
C GLN A 32 -7.78 13.39 -11.35
N SER A 33 -6.48 13.54 -11.63
CA SER A 33 -5.94 13.45 -12.98
C SER A 33 -5.83 12.01 -13.54
N LEU A 34 -6.18 11.00 -12.74
CA LEU A 34 -6.12 9.59 -13.15
C LEU A 34 -7.43 9.17 -13.83
N ASP A 35 -7.31 8.72 -15.08
CA ASP A 35 -8.42 8.19 -15.90
C ASP A 35 -8.82 6.77 -15.51
N ASP A 36 -10.10 6.55 -15.23
CA ASP A 36 -10.67 5.25 -14.84
C ASP A 36 -10.69 4.20 -15.97
N ASN A 37 -10.52 4.62 -17.22
CA ASN A 37 -10.46 3.70 -18.37
C ASN A 37 -9.08 3.05 -18.53
N ILE A 38 -8.08 3.48 -17.75
CA ILE A 38 -6.71 3.00 -17.83
C ILE A 38 -6.41 2.09 -16.63
N VAL A 39 -6.05 0.82 -16.90
CA VAL A 39 -5.81 -0.20 -15.86
C VAL A 39 -4.76 0.23 -14.83
N SER A 40 -3.65 0.82 -15.28
CA SER A 40 -2.60 1.31 -14.37
C SER A 40 -3.06 2.43 -13.46
N ASN A 41 -4.04 3.22 -13.91
CA ASN A 41 -4.58 4.35 -13.15
C ASN A 41 -5.51 3.84 -12.05
N LEU A 42 -6.39 2.88 -12.35
CA LEU A 42 -7.20 2.22 -11.32
C LEU A 42 -6.31 1.55 -10.26
N ALA A 43 -5.24 0.87 -10.67
CA ALA A 43 -4.28 0.28 -9.75
C ALA A 43 -3.56 1.35 -8.88
N LEU A 44 -3.19 2.50 -9.46
CA LEU A 44 -2.62 3.63 -8.72
C LEU A 44 -3.64 4.24 -7.75
N LYS A 45 -4.90 4.42 -8.16
CA LYS A 45 -5.96 4.92 -7.28
C LYS A 45 -6.13 4.02 -6.06
N LEU A 46 -6.23 2.69 -6.26
CA LEU A 46 -6.35 1.75 -5.15
C LEU A 46 -5.11 1.76 -4.25
N LEU A 47 -3.91 1.87 -4.83
CA LEU A 47 -2.66 2.01 -4.08
C LEU A 47 -2.67 3.26 -3.20
N ILE A 48 -3.09 4.41 -3.74
CA ILE A 48 -3.17 5.69 -3.02
C ILE A 48 -4.16 5.58 -1.86
N LEU A 49 -5.37 5.08 -2.11
CA LEU A 49 -6.44 4.99 -1.10
C LEU A 49 -6.12 4.04 0.05
N THR A 50 -5.43 2.93 -0.24
CA THR A 50 -5.18 1.88 0.77
C THR A 50 -3.81 1.97 1.42
N GLY A 51 -2.87 2.68 0.79
CA GLY A 51 -1.46 2.68 1.19
C GLY A 51 -0.80 1.31 1.05
N VAL A 52 -1.37 0.34 0.35
CA VAL A 52 -0.78 -0.99 0.18
C VAL A 52 0.41 -0.95 -0.80
N ARG A 53 1.35 -1.88 -0.68
CA ARG A 53 2.52 -1.95 -1.59
C ARG A 53 2.08 -2.36 -3.01
N SER A 54 2.89 -2.01 -4.01
CA SER A 54 2.57 -2.30 -5.41
C SER A 54 2.39 -3.78 -5.72
N MET A 55 3.14 -4.67 -5.07
CA MET A 55 3.07 -6.11 -5.35
C MET A 55 1.66 -6.69 -5.07
N PRO A 56 1.09 -6.57 -3.85
CA PRO A 56 -0.29 -6.97 -3.61
C PRO A 56 -1.31 -6.28 -4.52
N ILE A 57 -1.17 -4.97 -4.74
CA ILE A 57 -2.10 -4.21 -5.59
C ILE A 57 -2.17 -4.84 -6.98
N ARG A 58 -1.01 -5.11 -7.61
CA ARG A 58 -0.98 -5.66 -8.97
C ARG A 58 -1.50 -7.09 -9.07
N HIS A 59 -1.41 -7.87 -7.99
CA HIS A 59 -1.83 -9.28 -7.96
C HIS A 59 -3.15 -9.51 -7.24
N ILE A 60 -3.86 -8.45 -6.87
CA ILE A 60 -5.14 -8.54 -6.19
C ILE A 60 -6.10 -9.44 -6.98
N ARG A 61 -6.75 -10.36 -6.26
CA ARG A 61 -7.73 -11.27 -6.85
C ARG A 61 -9.13 -10.95 -6.35
N LEU A 62 -10.13 -11.17 -7.18
CA LEU A 62 -11.53 -10.93 -6.82
C LEU A 62 -11.95 -11.73 -5.56
N GLU A 63 -11.47 -12.95 -5.43
CA GLU A 63 -11.74 -13.84 -4.28
C GLU A 63 -11.13 -13.35 -2.94
N GLU A 64 -10.18 -12.42 -3.00
CA GLU A 64 -9.58 -11.80 -1.80
C GLU A 64 -10.46 -10.68 -1.22
N ILE A 65 -11.48 -10.24 -1.95
CA ILE A 65 -12.40 -9.17 -1.53
C ILE A 65 -13.62 -9.77 -0.85
N ASN A 66 -13.76 -9.53 0.45
CA ASN A 66 -14.93 -9.89 1.23
C ASN A 66 -15.62 -8.63 1.76
N GLN A 67 -16.72 -8.25 1.11
CA GLN A 67 -17.46 -7.02 1.40
C GLN A 67 -16.52 -5.81 1.41
N SER A 68 -16.37 -5.14 2.55
CA SER A 68 -15.53 -3.95 2.74
C SER A 68 -14.14 -4.28 3.30
N ILE A 69 -13.65 -5.51 3.10
CA ILE A 69 -12.34 -5.98 3.56
C ILE A 69 -11.64 -6.71 2.41
N TRP A 70 -10.41 -6.30 2.12
CA TRP A 70 -9.49 -7.05 1.29
C TRP A 70 -8.55 -7.86 2.17
N ILE A 71 -8.48 -9.18 1.95
CA ILE A 71 -7.56 -10.09 2.63
C ILE A 71 -6.37 -10.37 1.70
N ILE A 72 -5.23 -9.75 1.97
CA ILE A 72 -4.01 -10.03 1.22
C ILE A 72 -3.40 -11.34 1.73
N PRO A 73 -3.23 -12.36 0.87
CA PRO A 73 -2.58 -13.61 1.27
C PRO A 73 -1.13 -13.37 1.71
N LYS A 74 -0.66 -14.11 2.71
CA LYS A 74 0.73 -14.01 3.22
C LYS A 74 1.80 -14.18 2.14
N GLU A 75 1.51 -14.89 1.05
CA GLU A 75 2.40 -15.10 -0.10
C GLU A 75 2.67 -13.80 -0.87
N ASN A 76 1.71 -12.87 -0.83
CA ASN A 76 1.81 -11.54 -1.45
C ASN A 76 2.37 -10.48 -0.49
N MET A 77 2.57 -10.84 0.78
CA MET A 77 3.07 -9.94 1.81
C MET A 77 4.60 -9.94 1.88
N LYS A 78 5.16 -8.75 2.20
CA LYS A 78 6.62 -8.61 2.37
C LYS A 78 7.04 -9.09 3.76
N GLY A 79 7.93 -10.08 3.83
CA GLY A 79 8.58 -10.49 5.08
C GLY A 79 9.27 -11.84 4.98
N ILE A 80 9.60 -12.43 6.13
CA ILE A 80 10.27 -13.73 6.20
C ILE A 80 9.22 -14.85 6.04
N VAL A 81 9.41 -15.74 5.07
CA VAL A 81 8.55 -16.92 4.87
C VAL A 81 8.35 -17.67 6.18
N GLY A 82 7.11 -17.99 6.52
CA GLY A 82 6.73 -18.64 7.80
C GLY A 82 6.59 -17.70 8.99
N LYS A 83 6.85 -16.39 8.84
CA LYS A 83 6.63 -15.36 9.87
C LYS A 83 5.67 -14.25 9.42
N VAL A 84 5.07 -14.42 8.25
CA VAL A 84 4.12 -13.48 7.66
C VAL A 84 2.75 -14.17 7.62
N PHE A 85 1.72 -13.39 7.91
CA PHE A 85 0.32 -13.82 7.95
C PHE A 85 -0.47 -13.00 6.93
N ASP A 86 -1.69 -13.44 6.67
CA ASP A 86 -2.62 -12.70 5.84
C ASP A 86 -2.87 -11.32 6.46
N PHE A 87 -3.04 -10.32 5.60
CA PHE A 87 -3.20 -8.95 6.02
C PHE A 87 -4.54 -8.41 5.57
N ARG A 88 -5.34 -7.97 6.54
CA ARG A 88 -6.64 -7.35 6.30
C ARG A 88 -6.47 -5.86 6.04
N VAL A 89 -7.07 -5.41 4.95
CA VAL A 89 -7.14 -4.01 4.55
C VAL A 89 -8.61 -3.61 4.56
N PRO A 90 -9.03 -2.66 5.42
CA PRO A 90 -10.36 -2.11 5.31
C PRO A 90 -10.46 -1.31 4.01
N LEU A 91 -11.50 -1.57 3.24
CA LEU A 91 -11.79 -0.85 2.01
C LEU A 91 -12.78 0.26 2.32
N THR A 92 -12.44 1.47 1.91
CA THR A 92 -13.33 2.64 1.93
C THR A 92 -14.34 2.56 0.79
N ASP A 93 -15.40 3.36 0.84
CA ASP A 93 -16.39 3.44 -0.25
C ASP A 93 -15.73 3.80 -1.60
N GLU A 94 -14.78 4.75 -1.62
CA GLU A 94 -14.07 5.10 -2.86
C GLU A 94 -13.20 3.93 -3.36
N ALA A 95 -12.47 3.24 -2.48
CA ALA A 95 -11.70 2.03 -2.84
C ALA A 95 -12.59 0.91 -3.40
N ILE A 96 -13.79 0.71 -2.84
CA ILE A 96 -14.78 -0.23 -3.37
C ILE A 96 -15.21 0.20 -4.77
N SER A 97 -15.51 1.49 -4.99
CA SER A 97 -15.84 2.04 -6.31
C SER A 97 -14.74 1.76 -7.35
N ILE A 98 -13.46 1.93 -6.98
CA ILE A 98 -12.32 1.58 -7.85
C ILE A 98 -12.27 0.08 -8.15
N ILE A 99 -12.51 -0.78 -7.15
CA ILE A 99 -12.58 -2.23 -7.33
C ILE A 99 -13.72 -2.62 -8.27
N GLU A 100 -14.92 -2.06 -8.11
CA GLU A 100 -16.07 -2.34 -9.00
C GLU A 100 -15.80 -1.91 -10.45
N LYS A 101 -15.09 -0.80 -10.67
CA LYS A 101 -14.63 -0.40 -12.01
C LYS A 101 -13.64 -1.42 -12.57
N ALA A 102 -12.68 -1.88 -11.75
CA ALA A 102 -11.68 -2.86 -12.14
C ALA A 102 -12.27 -4.25 -12.43
N LYS A 103 -13.39 -4.64 -11.80
CA LYS A 103 -14.07 -5.91 -12.10
C LYS A 103 -14.50 -6.02 -13.58
N ARG A 104 -14.75 -4.90 -14.25
CA ARG A 104 -15.18 -4.89 -15.67
C ARG A 104 -14.06 -5.29 -16.64
N ILE A 105 -12.80 -5.19 -16.19
CA ILE A 105 -11.59 -5.52 -16.97
C ILE A 105 -10.84 -6.73 -16.39
N GLU A 106 -11.45 -7.41 -15.41
CA GLU A 106 -10.88 -8.56 -14.73
C GLU A 106 -10.58 -9.69 -15.71
N LYS A 107 -9.47 -10.41 -15.45
CA LYS A 107 -9.16 -11.65 -16.17
C LYS A 107 -8.46 -12.67 -15.29
N ASN A 108 -8.95 -13.91 -15.29
CA ASN A 108 -8.42 -15.04 -14.53
C ASN A 108 -8.33 -14.81 -13.00
N GLY A 109 -9.29 -14.07 -12.46
CA GLY A 109 -9.41 -13.59 -11.10
C GLY A 109 -8.68 -12.28 -10.81
N PHE A 110 -7.78 -11.80 -11.68
CA PHE A 110 -6.97 -10.61 -11.42
C PHE A 110 -7.66 -9.32 -11.85
N LEU A 111 -7.75 -8.34 -10.95
CA LEU A 111 -8.43 -7.07 -11.24
C LEU A 111 -7.64 -6.14 -12.16
N PHE A 112 -6.30 -6.21 -12.15
CA PHE A 112 -5.44 -5.30 -12.93
C PHE A 112 -4.54 -6.06 -13.91
N VAL A 113 -5.09 -6.34 -15.08
CA VAL A 113 -4.40 -7.09 -16.14
C VAL A 113 -4.02 -6.20 -17.32
N GLY A 114 -2.85 -6.44 -17.90
CA GLY A 114 -2.45 -5.83 -19.17
C GLY A 114 -2.96 -6.62 -20.38
N ASN A 115 -2.62 -6.17 -21.59
CA ASN A 115 -3.05 -6.80 -22.85
C ASN A 115 -2.66 -8.28 -22.98
N SER A 116 -1.59 -8.72 -22.30
CA SER A 116 -1.17 -10.13 -22.26
C SER A 116 -2.08 -11.04 -21.42
N GLY A 117 -3.08 -10.47 -20.73
CA GLY A 117 -3.94 -11.16 -19.78
C GLY A 117 -3.26 -11.57 -18.48
N LYS A 118 -2.06 -11.04 -18.24
CA LYS A 118 -1.31 -11.20 -16.99
C LYS A 118 -1.44 -9.93 -16.13
N PRO A 119 -1.26 -10.04 -14.80
CA PRO A 119 -1.11 -8.89 -13.92
C PRO A 119 -0.15 -7.84 -14.50
N ILE A 120 -0.50 -6.56 -14.36
CA ILE A 120 0.39 -5.48 -14.76
C ILE A 120 1.72 -5.57 -14.00
N SER A 121 2.82 -5.16 -14.65
CA SER A 121 4.14 -5.18 -14.04
C SER A 121 4.35 -3.99 -13.09
N ASP A 122 5.33 -4.07 -12.20
CA ASP A 122 5.72 -2.91 -11.37
C ASP A 122 6.19 -1.72 -12.22
N MET A 123 6.86 -2.04 -13.34
CA MET A 123 7.31 -1.06 -14.32
C MET A 123 6.13 -0.32 -14.97
N THR A 124 4.97 -0.95 -15.12
CA THR A 124 3.78 -0.31 -15.71
C THR A 124 3.36 0.91 -14.89
N LEU A 125 3.33 0.80 -13.56
CA LEU A 125 2.96 1.91 -12.67
C LEU A 125 4.04 3.01 -12.67
N SER A 126 5.31 2.60 -12.52
CA SER A 126 6.43 3.54 -12.48
C SER A 126 6.62 4.28 -13.80
N LYS A 127 6.42 3.61 -14.94
CA LYS A 127 6.51 4.21 -16.27
C LYS A 127 5.38 5.21 -16.52
N PHE A 128 4.15 4.90 -16.11
CA PHE A 128 3.05 5.87 -16.21
C PHE A 128 3.38 7.20 -15.52
N MET A 129 3.89 7.14 -14.29
CA MET A 129 4.30 8.35 -13.56
C MET A 129 5.46 9.08 -14.26
N LYS A 130 6.49 8.33 -14.68
CA LYS A 130 7.65 8.89 -15.39
C LYS A 130 7.26 9.58 -16.70
N ASP A 131 6.37 8.97 -17.49
CA ASP A 131 5.93 9.50 -18.78
C ASP A 131 5.11 10.81 -18.62
N ARG A 132 4.57 11.06 -17.42
CA ARG A 132 3.92 12.33 -17.04
C ARG A 132 4.88 13.35 -16.42
N GLY A 133 6.19 13.09 -16.46
CA GLY A 133 7.21 13.97 -15.86
C GLY A 133 7.23 13.94 -14.33
N ILE A 134 6.56 12.96 -13.70
CA ILE A 134 6.49 12.86 -12.24
C ILE A 134 7.74 12.14 -11.73
N ALA A 135 8.52 12.82 -10.89
CA ALA A 135 9.76 12.29 -10.32
C ALA A 135 9.55 11.26 -9.19
N TYR A 136 8.32 11.14 -8.70
CA TYR A 136 7.92 10.24 -7.62
C TYR A 136 7.69 8.81 -8.12
N ARG A 137 7.72 7.84 -7.18
CA ARG A 137 7.44 6.43 -7.47
C ARG A 137 6.11 5.99 -6.86
N PRO A 138 5.48 4.91 -7.36
CA PRO A 138 4.25 4.37 -6.77
C PRO A 138 4.38 4.08 -5.27
N HIS A 139 5.53 3.56 -4.83
CA HIS A 139 5.77 3.32 -3.41
C HIS A 139 5.74 4.61 -2.55
N GLY A 140 6.06 5.77 -3.14
CA GLY A 140 6.11 7.05 -2.46
C GLY A 140 4.78 7.51 -1.89
N PHE A 141 3.64 7.08 -2.45
CA PHE A 141 2.31 7.41 -1.91
C PHE A 141 2.08 6.88 -0.50
N ARG A 142 2.82 5.84 -0.09
CA ARG A 142 2.80 5.33 1.29
C ARG A 142 3.44 6.29 2.27
N SER A 143 4.50 6.97 1.84
CA SER A 143 5.10 8.07 2.61
C SER A 143 4.14 9.26 2.64
N SER A 144 3.49 9.60 1.52
CA SER A 144 2.46 10.65 1.48
C SER A 144 1.35 10.39 2.51
N LEU A 145 0.80 9.16 2.54
CA LEU A 145 -0.18 8.78 3.55
C LEU A 145 0.41 8.88 4.96
N ARG A 146 1.63 8.41 5.19
CA ARG A 146 2.25 8.45 6.53
C ARG A 146 2.45 9.87 7.05
N ASP A 147 2.88 10.77 6.18
CA ASP A 147 3.12 12.18 6.48
C ASP A 147 1.78 12.89 6.75
N TRP A 148 0.76 12.63 5.93
CA TRP A 148 -0.59 13.13 6.17
C TRP A 148 -1.13 12.70 7.53
N ILE A 149 -0.99 11.41 7.90
CA ILE A 149 -1.40 10.91 9.22
C ILE A 149 -0.65 11.66 10.33
N ALA A 150 0.66 11.87 10.18
CA ALA A 150 1.48 12.54 11.18
C ALA A 150 1.10 14.02 11.39
N GLU A 151 0.77 14.71 10.31
CA GLU A 151 0.59 16.16 10.30
C GLU A 151 -0.84 16.61 10.56
N THR A 152 -1.83 15.74 10.29
CA THR A 152 -3.23 16.17 10.20
C THR A 152 -4.18 15.40 11.13
N THR A 153 -3.73 14.32 11.75
CA THR A 153 -4.57 13.49 12.61
C THR A 153 -3.95 13.29 13.99
N SER A 154 -4.79 12.87 14.95
CA SER A 154 -4.34 12.40 16.26
C SER A 154 -4.23 10.87 16.30
N THR A 155 -4.01 10.21 15.15
CA THR A 155 -3.99 8.75 15.08
C THR A 155 -2.77 8.19 15.82
N PRO A 156 -2.97 7.21 16.73
CA PRO A 156 -1.86 6.53 17.40
C PRO A 156 -0.84 5.95 16.43
N PHE A 157 0.43 6.00 16.82
CA PHE A 157 1.56 5.52 16.02
C PHE A 157 1.36 4.08 15.56
N GLU A 158 0.90 3.21 16.45
CA GLU A 158 0.61 1.81 16.18
C GLU A 158 -0.36 1.65 15.00
N ILE A 159 -1.45 2.42 14.99
CA ILE A 159 -2.48 2.35 13.95
C ILE A 159 -1.93 2.88 12.63
N ALA A 160 -1.17 3.98 12.65
CA ALA A 160 -0.53 4.54 11.46
C ALA A 160 0.44 3.53 10.80
N GLU A 161 1.29 2.90 11.60
CA GLU A 161 2.25 1.91 11.13
C GLU A 161 1.56 0.60 10.68
N PHE A 162 0.54 0.14 11.40
CA PHE A 162 -0.24 -1.04 11.01
C PHE A 162 -1.00 -0.82 9.71
N THR A 163 -1.54 0.38 9.45
CA THR A 163 -2.17 0.73 8.15
C THR A 163 -1.23 0.47 6.98
N LEU A 164 0.06 0.74 7.17
CA LEU A 164 1.09 0.52 6.16
C LEU A 164 1.67 -0.90 6.20
N SER A 165 1.15 -1.81 7.02
CA SER A 165 1.74 -3.14 7.26
C SER A 165 3.22 -3.01 7.65
N HIS A 166 3.56 -2.04 8.50
CA HIS A 166 4.86 -1.97 9.14
C HIS A 166 4.87 -2.85 10.39
N SER A 167 6.04 -3.40 10.71
CA SER A 167 6.22 -4.12 11.95
C SER A 167 6.32 -3.13 13.11
N VAL A 168 5.33 -3.13 13.99
CA VAL A 168 5.34 -2.33 15.21
C VAL A 168 5.86 -3.16 16.38
N GLY A 169 6.69 -2.55 17.22
CA GLY A 169 7.15 -3.14 18.49
C GLY A 169 8.20 -4.26 18.36
N ASN A 170 8.74 -4.64 19.52
CA ASN A 170 9.60 -5.82 19.69
C ASN A 170 8.76 -7.11 19.82
N SER A 171 9.41 -8.27 19.87
CA SER A 171 8.75 -9.58 19.98
C SER A 171 7.78 -9.70 21.15
N VAL A 172 8.02 -8.97 22.25
CA VAL A 172 7.14 -8.95 23.44
C VAL A 172 5.87 -8.16 23.14
N THR A 173 5.97 -6.92 22.68
CA THR A 173 4.80 -6.09 22.29
C THR A 173 3.95 -6.75 21.20
N LYS A 174 4.57 -7.43 20.23
CA LYS A 174 3.85 -8.17 19.17
C LYS A 174 3.02 -9.34 19.71
N ALA A 175 3.45 -9.98 20.81
CA ALA A 175 2.70 -11.06 21.43
C ALA A 175 1.41 -10.57 22.13
N TYR A 176 1.38 -9.31 22.56
CA TYR A 176 0.22 -8.69 23.21
C TYR A 176 -0.73 -7.98 22.22
N MET A 177 -0.24 -7.54 21.05
CA MET A 177 -1.06 -7.01 19.96
C MET A 177 -1.83 -8.12 19.24
N ARG A 178 -2.97 -8.53 19.82
CA ARG A 178 -3.91 -9.49 19.21
C ARG A 178 -4.90 -8.83 18.23
N THR A 179 -4.75 -7.55 17.96
CA THR A 179 -5.67 -6.76 17.12
C THR A 179 -4.92 -6.22 15.89
N ASP A 180 -5.60 -6.25 14.74
CA ASP A 180 -5.16 -5.63 13.48
C ASP A 180 -5.65 -4.17 13.34
N PHE A 181 -6.32 -3.65 14.39
CA PHE A 181 -6.94 -2.33 14.46
C PHE A 181 -7.90 -2.03 13.31
N LEU A 182 -8.58 -3.05 12.76
CA LEU A 182 -9.31 -2.91 11.51
C LEU A 182 -10.31 -1.74 11.49
N GLU A 183 -11.10 -1.58 12.55
CA GLU A 183 -12.11 -0.52 12.61
C GLU A 183 -11.49 0.87 12.75
N GLN A 184 -10.42 1.02 13.55
CA GLN A 184 -9.71 2.29 13.65
C GLN A 184 -9.01 2.65 12.34
N ARG A 185 -8.45 1.64 11.65
CA ARG A 185 -7.85 1.81 10.33
C ARG A 185 -8.90 2.14 9.27
N ARG A 186 -10.11 1.60 9.37
CA ARG A 186 -11.24 1.98 8.50
C ARG A 186 -11.54 3.45 8.64
N VAL A 187 -11.76 3.94 9.86
CA VAL A 187 -12.00 5.37 10.12
C VAL A 187 -10.87 6.23 9.57
N LEU A 188 -9.60 5.82 9.78
CA LEU A 188 -8.45 6.52 9.25
C LEU A 188 -8.45 6.59 7.71
N LEU A 189 -8.66 5.45 7.05
CA LEU A 189 -8.64 5.39 5.59
C LEU A 189 -9.82 6.13 4.97
N GLU A 190 -10.99 6.21 5.62
CA GLU A 190 -12.10 7.03 5.15
C GLU A 190 -11.75 8.54 5.20
N GLN A 191 -11.10 8.99 6.27
CA GLN A 191 -10.62 10.37 6.35
C GLN A 191 -9.59 10.67 5.26
N TRP A 192 -8.67 9.72 5.01
CA TRP A 192 -7.70 9.83 3.93
C TRP A 192 -8.38 9.87 2.56
N ALA A 193 -9.33 8.97 2.31
CA ALA A 193 -10.09 8.92 1.06
C ALA A 193 -10.82 10.24 0.81
N SER A 194 -11.51 10.77 1.82
CA SER A 194 -12.19 12.08 1.74
C SER A 194 -11.22 13.21 1.40
N PHE A 195 -10.04 13.24 2.02
CA PHE A 195 -9.00 14.22 1.68
C PHE A 195 -8.51 14.07 0.23
N VAL A 196 -8.26 12.84 -0.22
CA VAL A 196 -7.76 12.54 -1.58
C VAL A 196 -8.79 12.88 -2.65
N THR A 197 -10.08 12.64 -2.40
CA THR A 197 -11.16 12.91 -3.37
C THR A 197 -11.58 14.37 -3.38
N GLY A 198 -11.32 15.12 -2.30
CA GLY A 198 -11.63 16.55 -2.19
C GLY A 198 -12.87 16.88 -1.34
N GLY A 199 -13.42 15.91 -0.60
CA GLY A 199 -14.61 16.08 0.24
C GLY A 199 -15.91 15.94 -0.51
#